data_AF-A0A502BLL8-F1
#
_entry.id   AF-A0A502BLL8-F1
#
_cell.length_a   1.000
_cell.length_b   1.000
_cell.length_c   1.000
_cell.angle_alpha   90.00
_cell.angle_beta   90.00
_cell.angle_gamma   90.00
#
_symmetry.space_group_name_H-M   'P 1'
#
loop_
_entity.id
_entity.type
_entity.pdbx_description
1 polymer ?
#
loop_
_entity_poly.entity_id
_entity_poly.type
_entity_poly.pdbx_seq_one_letter_code
_entity_poly.pdbx_strand_id
1 'polypeptide(L)'
;MLGRSFLMGIALGIAIGIYIAPSLRANLGFNDDQQTVVNLAKHSDDTIWPDDETARTELFRLSNWNYADYGHSSKVSVLRCIPIKEQTVACELSASLSWLNEPKAIEAVFEGAANDWRLVAVKSR
;
A
#
# COMPACT_ATOMS: atom_id res chain seq x y z
N MET A 1 7.69 10.47 -38.09
CA MET A 1 7.28 9.21 -38.75
C MET A 1 7.25 8.12 -37.70
N LEU A 2 6.07 7.82 -37.13
CA LEU A 2 5.90 6.71 -36.18
C LEU A 2 5.99 5.40 -37.00
N GLY A 3 7.15 4.75 -36.96
CA GLY A 3 7.45 3.61 -37.84
C GLY A 3 6.58 2.39 -37.54
N ARG A 4 6.15 1.69 -38.60
CA ARG A 4 5.42 0.40 -38.55
C ARG A 4 6.05 -0.64 -37.60
N SER A 5 7.35 -0.52 -37.32
CA SER A 5 8.09 -1.39 -36.40
C SER A 5 7.75 -1.18 -34.92
N PHE A 6 7.30 0.00 -34.51
CA PHE A 6 6.95 0.28 -33.11
C PHE A 6 5.64 -0.41 -32.69
N LEU A 7 4.63 -0.39 -33.58
CA LEU A 7 3.34 -1.05 -33.33
C LEU A 7 3.47 -2.58 -33.29
N MET A 8 4.43 -3.15 -34.02
CA MET A 8 4.67 -4.59 -34.05
C MET A 8 5.30 -5.09 -32.74
N GLY A 9 6.12 -4.27 -32.08
CA GLY A 9 6.66 -4.57 -30.74
C GLY A 9 5.59 -4.59 -29.64
N ILE A 10 4.61 -3.67 -29.69
CA ILE A 10 3.50 -3.62 -28.73
C ILE A 10 2.59 -4.86 -28.85
N ALA A 11 2.31 -5.31 -30.08
CA ALA A 11 1.47 -6.48 -30.31
C ALA A 11 2.11 -7.79 -29.81
N LEU A 12 3.44 -7.95 -29.95
CA LEU A 12 4.14 -9.15 -29.47
C LEU A 12 4.26 -9.19 -27.94
N GLY A 13 4.41 -8.02 -27.30
CA GLY A 13 4.47 -7.92 -25.83
C GLY A 13 3.16 -8.30 -25.13
N ILE A 14 2.01 -7.94 -25.71
CA ILE A 14 0.68 -8.29 -25.16
C ILE A 14 0.44 -9.80 -25.21
N ALA A 15 0.88 -10.49 -26.27
CA ALA A 15 0.69 -11.93 -26.40
C ALA A 15 1.48 -12.75 -25.36
N ILE A 16 2.69 -12.29 -24.99
CA ILE A 16 3.49 -12.94 -23.93
C ILE A 16 2.91 -12.64 -22.56
N GLY A 17 2.45 -11.41 -22.29
CA GLY A 17 1.87 -11.04 -20.99
C GLY A 17 0.59 -11.82 -20.62
N ILE A 18 -0.22 -12.21 -21.62
CA ILE A 18 -1.44 -13.01 -21.39
C ILE A 18 -1.13 -14.49 -21.12
N TYR A 19 0.05 -14.99 -21.51
CA TYR A 19 0.42 -16.40 -21.31
C TYR A 19 0.88 -16.71 -19.87
N ILE A 20 1.22 -15.70 -19.07
CA ILE A 20 1.74 -15.85 -17.70
C ILE A 20 0.70 -15.53 -16.60
N ALA A 21 -0.56 -15.25 -16.97
CA ALA A 21 -1.65 -15.03 -16.03
C ALA A 21 -2.78 -16.07 -16.20
N PRO A 22 -2.73 -17.22 -15.51
CA PRO A 22 -3.75 -18.26 -15.63
C PRO A 22 -5.10 -17.93 -14.98
N SER A 23 -5.32 -16.73 -14.42
CA SER A 23 -6.49 -16.46 -13.58
C SER A 23 -7.59 -15.60 -14.22
N LEU A 24 -7.48 -15.23 -15.50
CA LEU A 24 -8.51 -14.44 -16.20
C LEU A 24 -9.32 -15.31 -17.17
N ARG A 25 -9.90 -16.41 -16.67
CA ARG A 25 -11.01 -17.16 -17.30
C ARG A 25 -11.52 -18.27 -16.38
N ALA A 26 -12.51 -17.97 -15.54
CA ALA A 26 -13.53 -18.95 -15.15
C ALA A 26 -14.75 -18.25 -14.51
N ASN A 27 -15.85 -18.26 -15.26
CA ASN A 27 -17.24 -18.38 -14.82
C ASN A 27 -17.82 -17.41 -13.78
N LEU A 28 -18.77 -16.60 -14.28
CA LEU A 28 -19.97 -16.18 -13.57
C LEU A 28 -20.69 -17.41 -13.00
N GLY A 29 -20.46 -17.69 -11.72
CA GLY A 29 -21.22 -18.61 -10.91
C GLY A 29 -21.59 -17.91 -9.61
N PHE A 30 -22.77 -17.32 -9.54
CA PHE A 30 -23.38 -16.92 -8.27
C PHE A 30 -23.80 -18.20 -7.55
N ASN A 31 -22.96 -18.69 -6.64
CA ASN A 31 -23.38 -19.46 -5.48
C ASN A 31 -22.22 -19.55 -4.49
N ASP A 32 -22.48 -18.96 -3.32
CA ASP A 32 -22.08 -19.46 -2.01
C ASP A 32 -20.58 -19.73 -1.79
N ASP A 33 -19.85 -18.66 -1.43
CA ASP A 33 -18.63 -18.78 -0.62
C ASP A 33 -18.46 -17.49 0.21
N GLN A 34 -19.43 -17.25 1.09
CA GLN A 34 -19.41 -16.16 2.08
C GLN A 34 -18.45 -16.42 3.26
N GLN A 35 -17.49 -17.35 3.18
CA GLN A 35 -16.71 -17.77 4.35
C GLN A 35 -15.18 -17.82 4.21
N THR A 36 -14.59 -17.52 3.06
CA THR A 36 -13.13 -17.66 2.88
C THR A 36 -12.33 -16.37 2.98
N VAL A 37 -12.96 -15.19 3.08
CA VAL A 37 -12.25 -13.89 3.19
C VAL A 37 -12.22 -13.32 4.63
N VAL A 38 -12.97 -13.91 5.57
CA VAL A 38 -13.13 -13.34 6.93
C VAL A 38 -12.07 -13.84 7.92
N ASN A 39 -11.34 -14.92 7.62
CA ASN A 39 -10.43 -15.56 8.56
C ASN A 39 -8.94 -15.17 8.44
N LEU A 40 -8.57 -14.30 7.50
CA LEU A 40 -7.22 -13.71 7.47
C LEU A 40 -7.07 -12.46 8.36
N ALA A 41 -8.06 -12.20 9.21
CA ALA A 41 -8.02 -11.16 10.25
C ALA A 41 -7.82 -11.77 11.65
N LYS A 42 -7.31 -13.01 11.76
CA LYS A 42 -6.81 -13.51 13.03
C LYS A 42 -5.43 -12.90 13.27
N HIS A 43 -5.50 -11.71 13.87
CA HIS A 43 -4.45 -11.00 14.59
C HIS A 43 -3.33 -11.96 15.02
N SER A 44 -2.23 -11.93 14.27
CA SER A 44 -0.95 -12.39 14.80
C SER A 44 -0.55 -11.35 15.84
N ASP A 45 -0.87 -11.65 17.10
CA ASP A 45 -0.62 -10.82 18.30
C ASP A 45 0.89 -10.53 18.49
N ASP A 46 1.76 -11.25 17.77
CA ASP A 46 3.22 -11.12 17.81
C ASP A 46 3.82 -10.30 16.65
N THR A 47 3.02 -9.83 15.68
CA THR A 47 3.59 -9.04 14.58
C THR A 47 3.72 -7.57 14.98
N ILE A 48 4.96 -7.12 15.17
CA ILE A 48 5.28 -5.73 15.51
C ILE A 48 5.11 -4.85 14.26
N TRP A 49 3.96 -4.18 14.15
CA TRP A 49 3.64 -3.21 13.09
C TRP A 49 4.37 -1.87 13.31
N PRO A 50 4.49 -1.01 12.29
CA PRO A 50 4.89 0.38 12.51
C PRO A 50 3.90 1.09 13.43
N ASP A 51 4.40 1.89 14.36
CA ASP A 51 3.58 2.72 15.24
C ASP A 51 3.26 4.09 14.62
N ASP A 52 2.37 4.84 15.27
CA ASP A 52 1.91 6.16 14.84
C ASP A 52 3.07 7.18 14.68
N GLU A 53 4.07 7.11 15.57
CA GLU A 53 5.22 8.01 15.58
C GLU A 53 6.14 7.73 14.38
N THR A 54 6.41 6.45 14.12
CA THR A 54 7.17 5.97 12.96
C THR A 54 6.44 6.31 11.68
N ALA A 55 5.13 6.04 11.60
CA ALA A 55 4.32 6.37 10.44
C ALA A 55 4.32 7.88 10.15
N ARG A 56 4.20 8.73 11.18
CA ARG A 56 4.28 10.19 11.02
C ARG A 56 5.64 10.62 10.50
N THR A 57 6.70 10.20 11.17
CA THR A 57 8.07 10.62 10.83
C THR A 57 8.44 10.18 9.41
N GLU A 58 8.13 8.94 9.06
CA GLU A 58 8.42 8.38 7.75
C GLU A 58 7.54 8.96 6.64
N LEU A 59 6.27 9.31 6.92
CA LEU A 59 5.42 10.01 5.95
C LEU A 59 6.00 11.37 5.56
N PHE A 60 6.46 12.14 6.54
CA PHE A 60 7.11 13.42 6.28
C PHE A 60 8.44 13.25 5.55
N ARG A 61 9.25 12.25 5.96
CA ARG A 61 10.52 11.93 5.30
C ARG A 61 10.32 11.54 3.84
N LEU A 62 9.41 10.61 3.55
CA LEU A 62 9.15 10.13 2.20
C LEU A 62 8.55 11.23 1.31
N SER A 63 7.65 12.05 1.86
CA SER A 63 7.02 13.15 1.12
C SER A 63 7.90 14.40 1.01
N ASN A 64 9.06 14.40 1.67
CA ASN A 64 9.97 15.54 1.77
C ASN A 64 9.30 16.82 2.29
N TRP A 65 8.38 16.67 3.26
CA TRP A 65 7.71 17.80 3.91
C TRP A 65 8.54 18.31 5.08
N ASN A 66 8.43 19.62 5.40
CA ASN A 66 9.16 20.20 6.51
C ASN A 66 8.60 19.69 7.86
N TYR A 67 9.31 18.74 8.47
CA TYR A 67 8.92 18.14 9.74
C TYR A 67 9.05 19.12 10.92
N ALA A 68 10.05 20.00 10.91
CA ALA A 68 10.25 20.95 12.02
C ALA A 68 9.06 21.92 12.14
N ASP A 69 8.57 22.40 11.00
CA ASP A 69 7.50 23.40 10.96
C ASP A 69 6.10 22.77 11.12
N TYR A 70 5.88 21.59 10.54
CA TYR A 70 4.53 21.01 10.42
C TYR A 70 4.38 19.59 10.99
N GLY A 71 5.48 18.89 11.24
CA GLY A 71 5.47 17.50 11.71
C GLY A 71 4.88 17.37 13.11
N HIS A 72 5.35 18.20 14.03
CA HIS A 72 4.92 18.15 15.44
C HIS A 72 3.45 18.53 15.68
N SER A 73 2.88 19.36 14.80
CA SER A 73 1.48 19.78 14.84
C SER A 73 0.56 18.87 14.02
N SER A 74 1.12 17.91 13.28
CA SER A 74 0.38 16.91 12.53
C SER A 74 0.23 15.61 13.31
N LYS A 75 -0.86 14.89 13.07
CA LYS A 75 -1.10 13.56 13.64
C LYS A 75 -1.26 12.54 12.52
N VAL A 76 -0.58 11.41 12.63
CA VAL A 76 -0.75 10.26 11.74
C VAL A 76 -1.03 9.06 12.60
N SER A 77 -2.10 8.32 12.30
CA SER A 77 -2.46 7.10 13.03
C SER A 77 -2.53 5.91 12.10
N VAL A 78 -1.92 4.80 12.52
CA VAL A 78 -1.95 3.51 11.85
C VAL A 78 -3.25 2.81 12.22
N LEU A 79 -4.14 2.60 11.24
CA LEU A 79 -5.48 2.05 11.50
C LEU A 79 -5.51 0.54 11.38
N ARG A 80 -4.89 0.00 10.33
CA ARG A 80 -4.80 -1.44 10.06
C ARG A 80 -3.57 -1.73 9.23
N CYS A 81 -2.97 -2.90 9.45
CA CYS A 81 -1.86 -3.39 8.63
C CYS A 81 -2.10 -4.84 8.21
N ILE A 82 -1.58 -5.19 7.05
CA ILE A 82 -1.51 -6.57 6.53
C ILE A 82 -0.08 -6.87 6.07
N PRO A 83 0.44 -8.08 6.32
CA PRO A 83 1.72 -8.49 5.77
C PRO A 83 1.58 -8.73 4.26
N ILE A 84 2.57 -8.28 3.48
CA ILE A 84 2.62 -8.51 2.02
C ILE A 84 3.70 -9.55 1.67
N LYS A 85 4.86 -9.46 2.32
CA LYS A 85 5.99 -10.40 2.24
C LYS A 85 6.77 -10.33 3.55
N GLU A 86 7.80 -11.15 3.70
CA GLU A 86 8.73 -11.04 4.83
C GLU A 86 9.25 -9.60 4.94
N GLN A 87 9.18 -9.03 6.15
CA GLN A 87 9.63 -7.66 6.44
C GLN A 87 8.93 -6.58 5.58
N THR A 88 7.68 -6.79 5.14
CA THR A 88 6.94 -5.77 4.40
C THR A 88 5.45 -5.83 4.70
N VAL A 89 4.90 -4.65 4.96
CA VAL A 89 3.52 -4.50 5.43
C VAL A 89 2.84 -3.38 4.66
N ALA A 90 1.58 -3.61 4.27
CA ALA A 90 0.69 -2.55 3.79
C ALA A 90 -0.15 -2.09 4.97
N CYS A 91 -0.21 -0.79 5.21
CA CYS A 91 -1.01 -0.19 6.26
C CYS A 91 -1.95 0.86 5.70
N GLU A 92 -3.13 0.98 6.31
CA GLU A 92 -3.99 2.14 6.16
C GLU A 92 -3.68 3.14 7.26
N LEU A 93 -3.46 4.39 6.89
CA LEU A 93 -3.18 5.49 7.80
C LEU A 93 -4.30 6.53 7.72
N SER A 94 -4.53 7.21 8.84
CA SER A 94 -5.28 8.47 8.88
C SER A 94 -4.32 9.61 9.22
N ALA A 95 -4.20 10.59 8.33
CA ALA A 95 -3.30 11.73 8.49
C ALA A 95 -4.08 13.03 8.67
N SER A 96 -4.05 13.57 9.89
CA SER A 96 -4.49 14.92 10.22
C SER A 96 -3.29 15.87 10.12
N LEU A 97 -3.08 16.43 8.93
CA LEU A 97 -1.95 17.31 8.65
C LEU A 97 -2.31 18.75 9.04
N SER A 98 -1.37 19.49 9.65
CA SER A 98 -1.64 20.80 10.25
C SER A 98 -2.11 21.87 9.25
N TRP A 99 -1.86 21.68 7.96
CA TRP A 99 -2.28 22.58 6.88
C TRP A 99 -3.56 22.11 6.15
N LEU A 100 -4.17 21.01 6.58
CA LEU A 100 -5.42 20.49 6.03
C LEU A 100 -6.55 20.61 7.05
N ASN A 101 -7.75 20.91 6.57
CA ASN A 101 -8.94 21.03 7.43
C ASN A 101 -9.52 19.68 7.85
N GLU A 102 -9.23 18.62 7.10
CA GLU A 102 -9.79 17.29 7.30
C GLU A 102 -8.70 16.21 7.23
N PRO A 103 -8.82 15.14 8.02
CA PRO A 103 -7.94 13.98 7.92
C PRO A 103 -7.99 13.35 6.53
N LYS A 104 -6.84 12.83 6.07
CA LYS A 104 -6.72 12.09 4.80
C LYS A 104 -6.43 10.62 5.06
N ALA A 105 -7.15 9.75 4.38
CA ALA A 105 -6.86 8.32 4.34
C ALA A 105 -5.70 8.08 3.37
N ILE A 106 -4.68 7.36 3.84
CA ILE A 106 -3.47 7.05 3.07
C ILE A 106 -3.25 5.54 3.07
N GLU A 107 -3.03 4.97 1.90
CA GLU A 107 -2.50 3.61 1.74
C GLU A 107 -0.97 3.70 1.76
N ALA A 108 -0.32 2.96 2.66
CA ALA A 108 1.11 3.04 2.92
C ALA A 108 1.76 1.65 2.84
N VAL A 109 2.98 1.58 2.33
CA VAL A 109 3.80 0.36 2.37
C VAL A 109 5.08 0.63 3.14
N PHE A 110 5.31 -0.17 4.17
CA PHE A 110 6.52 -0.15 4.98
C PHE A 110 7.35 -1.40 4.73
N GLU A 111 8.66 -1.24 4.67
CA GLU A 111 9.64 -2.33 4.66
C GLU A 111 10.51 -2.25 5.92
N GLY A 112 10.95 -3.39 6.45
CA GLY A 112 11.79 -3.48 7.64
C GLY A 112 11.23 -4.38 8.73
N ALA A 113 11.60 -4.08 9.97
CA ALA A 113 11.22 -4.87 11.14
C ALA A 113 10.89 -3.96 12.32
N ALA A 114 10.52 -4.57 13.44
CA ALA A 114 10.29 -3.91 14.72
C ALA A 114 11.35 -2.85 15.03
N ASN A 115 10.92 -1.60 15.25
CA ASN A 115 11.75 -0.41 15.52
C ASN A 115 12.59 0.13 14.35
N ASP A 116 12.55 -0.49 13.16
CA ASP A 116 13.27 -0.02 11.95
C ASP A 116 12.37 -0.10 10.71
N TRP A 117 11.12 0.30 10.86
CA TRP A 117 10.17 0.37 9.74
C TRP A 117 10.45 1.60 8.89
N ARG A 118 10.57 1.40 7.58
CA ARG A 118 10.80 2.47 6.60
C ARG A 118 9.64 2.53 5.62
N LEU A 119 9.04 3.71 5.48
CA LEU A 119 7.98 3.92 4.50
C LEU A 119 8.59 4.06 3.11
N VAL A 120 8.18 3.19 2.19
CA VAL A 120 8.73 3.11 0.83
C VAL A 120 7.74 3.57 -0.24
N ALA A 121 6.44 3.50 0.05
CA ALA A 121 5.40 3.98 -0.86
C ALA A 121 4.19 4.48 -0.10
N VAL A 122 3.54 5.50 -0.66
CA VAL A 122 2.27 6.03 -0.18
C VAL A 122 1.35 6.40 -1.34
N LYS A 123 0.06 6.32 -1.09
CA LYS A 123 -0.98 6.80 -1.99
C LYS A 123 -2.11 7.41 -1.16
N SER A 124 -2.43 8.67 -1.42
CA SER A 124 -3.67 9.26 -0.90
C SER A 124 -4.86 8.61 -1.58
N ARG A 125 -5.90 8.34 -0.81
CA ARG A 125 -7.19 7.92 -1.33
C ARG A 125 -8.03 9.11 -1.80
#